data_AF-A0A2E6ZER3-F1
#
_entry.id   AF-A0A2E6ZER3-F1
#
_cell.length_a   1.000
_cell.length_b   1.000
_cell.length_c   1.000
_cell.angle_alpha   90.00
_cell.angle_beta   90.00
_cell.angle_gamma   90.00
#
_symmetry.space_group_name_H-M   'P 1'
#
loop_
_entity.id
_entity.type
_entity.pdbx_description
1 polymer ?
#
loop_
_entity_poly.entity_id
_entity_poly.type
_entity_poly.pdbx_seq_one_letter_code
_entity_poly.pdbx_strand_id
1 'polypeptide(L)'
;MNGNNSLRLEMTKLDDDPGEILTVGRLHTDIAEQLLIAGVEDHETSARRIVEEATGIEVELLPLEKDQPVTQRVVARADAMSQRRAHGEPLQYVVGSWNFRYLDLAVDSRALIPRPETEVVAGFAIDQLKAMDDRAEASLLVADMGTGSGAIALSIAQEVSTSRIHATDISSEALSLARSNLAGLGTDAARVHLHHGDWFEALPDQLSGELDVLISNPPYISPTDDLPTGVKDWEPSAALFGGEDGFTYLDFLTRHGRDWLRPRGWLILECGSNQADRLRKLAVARGYSEVRAEFDLSGAERFVAARRPVDDINRSHLVAAVDALNAGTLVVAPTDTLPGVLAKYDDTAAVEASYKAKERPRDQPVPVLVSGIEQAEELVYLDEGSRELIEDHWPGALTIVARRRNGVDPVHGGNTLGVRCPNPGWLRLLIDDSGPVTGSSANLHGVETKFTAQEAAATLAVQAGYVIQGTSEGGLASTVVDVTGDSPVVLRQGAVTLRGH
;
A
#
# COMPACT_ATOMS: atom_id res chain seq x y z
N MET A 1 -10.06 -24.52 -46.37
CA MET A 1 -8.78 -25.25 -46.51
C MET A 1 -7.90 -24.79 -45.38
N ASN A 2 -7.55 -25.72 -44.50
CA ASN A 2 -6.96 -25.47 -43.19
C ASN A 2 -5.54 -24.89 -43.30
N GLY A 3 -5.35 -23.67 -42.79
CA GLY A 3 -4.03 -23.05 -42.59
C GLY A 3 -3.32 -23.48 -41.30
N ASN A 4 -3.82 -24.51 -40.61
CA ASN A 4 -3.41 -24.87 -39.24
C ASN A 4 -2.20 -25.82 -39.18
N ASN A 5 -1.46 -26.00 -40.27
CA ASN A 5 -0.42 -27.04 -40.38
C ASN A 5 0.99 -26.50 -40.67
N SER A 6 1.22 -25.18 -40.67
CA SER A 6 2.54 -24.59 -41.00
C SER A 6 3.34 -24.09 -39.79
N LEU A 7 2.92 -24.40 -38.56
CA LEU A 7 3.57 -23.93 -37.32
C LEU A 7 4.02 -25.06 -36.38
N ARG A 8 3.94 -26.33 -36.81
CA ARG A 8 4.60 -27.43 -36.10
C ARG A 8 6.07 -27.41 -36.43
N LEU A 9 6.95 -27.63 -35.44
CA LEU A 9 8.29 -28.13 -35.73
C LEU A 9 8.09 -29.35 -36.64
N GLU A 10 8.65 -29.33 -37.85
CA GLU A 10 8.44 -30.37 -38.86
C GLU A 10 8.99 -31.71 -38.36
N MET A 11 8.24 -32.40 -37.51
CA MET A 11 8.44 -33.82 -37.20
C MET A 11 8.43 -34.64 -38.50
N THR A 12 7.79 -34.13 -39.55
CA THR A 12 7.74 -34.71 -40.89
C THR A 12 9.11 -34.81 -41.56
N LYS A 13 10.10 -33.97 -41.21
CA LYS A 13 11.46 -34.11 -41.78
C LYS A 13 12.25 -35.27 -41.20
N LEU A 14 11.94 -35.71 -39.98
CA LEU A 14 12.58 -36.87 -39.35
C LEU A 14 12.14 -38.20 -39.97
N ASP A 15 10.96 -38.25 -40.59
CA ASP A 15 10.47 -39.44 -41.30
C ASP A 15 11.00 -39.54 -42.75
N ASP A 16 11.52 -38.44 -43.32
CA ASP A 16 11.95 -38.36 -44.73
C ASP A 16 13.48 -38.51 -44.95
N ASP A 17 14.32 -38.39 -43.91
CA ASP A 17 15.76 -38.69 -43.98
C ASP A 17 16.30 -39.39 -42.71
N PRO A 18 16.45 -40.74 -42.71
CA PRO A 18 16.89 -41.51 -41.54
C PRO A 18 18.33 -41.23 -41.07
N GLY A 19 19.05 -40.28 -41.69
CA GLY A 19 20.42 -39.88 -41.33
C GLY A 19 20.57 -38.55 -40.59
N GLU A 20 19.51 -37.73 -40.47
CA GLU A 20 19.65 -36.38 -39.89
C GLU A 20 19.41 -36.39 -38.37
N ILE A 21 20.50 -36.26 -37.60
CA ILE A 21 20.47 -36.17 -36.13
C ILE A 21 20.13 -34.73 -35.74
N LEU A 22 18.95 -34.51 -35.16
CA LEU A 22 18.59 -33.21 -34.60
C LEU A 22 19.44 -32.94 -33.35
N THR A 23 20.08 -31.78 -33.31
CA THR A 23 20.90 -31.34 -32.18
C THR A 23 20.19 -30.27 -31.35
N VAL A 24 20.68 -30.03 -30.13
CA VAL A 24 20.20 -28.95 -29.25
C VAL A 24 20.25 -27.59 -29.97
N GLY A 25 21.35 -27.30 -30.68
CA GLY A 25 21.51 -26.05 -31.42
C GLY A 25 20.52 -25.90 -32.57
N ARG A 26 20.22 -27.01 -33.28
CA ARG A 26 19.22 -26.98 -34.35
C ARG A 26 17.81 -26.78 -33.79
N LEU A 27 17.46 -27.49 -32.72
CA LEU A 27 16.17 -27.35 -32.03
C LEU A 27 15.94 -25.90 -31.55
N HIS A 28 16.97 -25.27 -30.97
CA HIS A 28 16.92 -23.86 -30.58
C HIS A 28 16.61 -22.94 -31.76
N THR A 29 17.38 -23.06 -32.86
CA THR A 29 17.18 -22.22 -34.05
C THR A 29 15.79 -22.40 -34.63
N ASP A 30 15.30 -23.64 -34.75
CA ASP A 30 13.98 -23.91 -35.32
C ASP A 30 12.85 -23.28 -34.45
N ILE A 31 12.97 -23.32 -33.12
CA ILE A 31 12.01 -22.68 -32.20
C ILE A 31 12.10 -21.15 -32.29
N ALA A 32 13.30 -20.58 -32.31
CA ALA A 32 13.50 -19.14 -32.41
C ALA A 32 12.89 -18.58 -33.71
N GLU A 33 13.07 -19.28 -34.84
CA GLU A 33 12.46 -18.93 -36.12
C GLU A 33 10.93 -19.04 -36.08
N GLN A 34 10.40 -20.12 -35.49
CA GLN A 34 8.95 -20.32 -35.33
C GLN A 34 8.31 -19.18 -34.53
N LEU A 35 8.92 -18.79 -33.41
CA LEU A 35 8.41 -17.72 -32.54
C LEU A 35 8.55 -16.34 -33.19
N LEU A 36 9.63 -16.10 -33.95
CA LEU A 36 9.80 -14.88 -34.74
C LEU A 36 8.69 -14.74 -35.80
N ILE A 37 8.37 -15.83 -36.52
CA ILE A 37 7.28 -15.86 -37.50
C ILE A 37 5.92 -15.60 -36.84
N ALA A 38 5.72 -16.08 -35.60
CA ALA A 38 4.53 -15.83 -34.80
C ALA A 38 4.45 -14.39 -34.22
N GLY A 39 5.48 -13.57 -34.41
CA GLY A 39 5.53 -12.19 -33.92
C GLY A 39 5.85 -12.05 -32.43
N VAL A 40 6.46 -13.06 -31.82
CA VAL A 40 6.91 -13.01 -30.43
C VAL A 40 8.16 -12.14 -30.33
N GLU A 41 8.07 -10.99 -29.65
CA GLU A 41 9.18 -10.01 -29.58
C GLU A 41 10.45 -10.58 -28.93
N ASP A 42 10.30 -11.38 -27.88
CA ASP A 42 11.40 -12.00 -27.12
C ASP A 42 11.71 -13.43 -27.61
N HIS A 43 11.52 -13.71 -28.91
CA HIS A 43 11.64 -15.06 -29.49
C HIS A 43 12.93 -15.80 -29.13
N GLU A 44 14.10 -15.15 -29.16
CA GLU A 44 15.39 -15.76 -28.80
C GLU A 44 15.47 -16.16 -27.32
N THR A 45 14.93 -15.33 -26.42
CA THR A 45 14.91 -15.62 -24.98
C THR A 45 13.92 -16.73 -24.69
N SER A 46 12.74 -16.67 -25.30
CA SER A 46 11.72 -17.71 -25.24
C SER A 46 12.25 -19.06 -25.74
N ALA A 47 12.94 -19.08 -26.88
CA ALA A 47 13.51 -20.31 -27.44
C ALA A 47 14.56 -20.94 -26.51
N ARG A 48 15.47 -20.14 -25.94
CA ARG A 48 16.46 -20.62 -24.97
C ARG A 48 15.82 -21.29 -23.76
N ARG A 49 14.83 -20.63 -23.15
CA ARG A 49 14.15 -21.15 -21.95
C ARG A 49 13.30 -22.39 -22.27
N ILE A 50 12.65 -22.45 -23.43
CA ILE A 50 11.92 -23.64 -23.86
C ILE A 50 12.87 -24.83 -24.06
N VAL A 51 14.03 -24.61 -24.70
CA VAL A 51 15.01 -25.67 -24.93
C VAL A 51 15.63 -26.14 -23.61
N GLU A 52 16.00 -25.21 -22.72
CA GLU A 52 16.47 -25.53 -21.38
C GLU A 52 15.47 -26.45 -20.64
N GLU A 53 14.21 -26.05 -20.53
CA GLU A 53 13.18 -26.83 -19.83
C GLU A 53 12.89 -28.17 -20.52
N ALA A 54 12.95 -28.21 -21.85
CA ALA A 54 12.72 -29.45 -22.59
C ALA A 54 13.88 -30.45 -22.44
N THR A 55 15.12 -29.97 -22.35
CA THR A 55 16.35 -30.78 -22.33
C THR A 55 16.89 -31.06 -20.93
N GLY A 56 16.62 -30.17 -19.97
CA GLY A 56 17.28 -30.12 -18.67
C GLY A 56 18.70 -29.54 -18.70
N ILE A 57 19.12 -28.92 -19.82
CA ILE A 57 20.44 -28.29 -19.97
C ILE A 57 20.29 -26.80 -19.63
N GLU A 58 21.01 -26.34 -18.61
CA GLU A 58 21.05 -24.92 -18.19
C GLU A 58 21.38 -23.99 -19.37
N VAL A 59 20.75 -22.82 -19.44
CA VAL A 59 20.93 -21.86 -20.55
C VAL A 59 22.41 -21.55 -20.83
N GLU A 60 23.22 -21.44 -19.78
CA GLU A 60 24.65 -21.13 -19.83
C GLU A 60 25.47 -22.23 -20.54
N LEU A 61 24.99 -23.47 -20.51
CA LEU A 61 25.64 -24.62 -21.10
C LEU A 61 25.19 -24.89 -22.54
N LEU A 62 24.06 -24.31 -22.98
CA LEU A 62 23.54 -24.51 -24.35
C LEU A 62 24.57 -24.26 -25.47
N PRO A 63 25.44 -23.22 -25.41
CA PRO A 63 26.46 -23.02 -26.44
C PRO A 63 27.52 -24.13 -26.52
N LEU A 64 27.83 -24.76 -25.37
CA LEU A 64 28.79 -25.86 -25.27
C LEU A 64 28.15 -27.18 -25.73
N GLU A 65 26.86 -27.35 -25.49
CA GLU A 65 26.11 -28.58 -25.76
C GLU A 65 25.33 -28.55 -27.09
N LYS A 66 25.55 -27.54 -27.94
CA LYS A 66 24.81 -27.32 -29.19
C LYS A 66 24.82 -28.51 -30.17
N ASP A 67 25.86 -29.35 -30.13
CA ASP A 67 26.04 -30.50 -31.02
C ASP A 67 25.50 -31.80 -30.40
N GLN A 68 24.98 -31.76 -29.16
CA GLN A 68 24.37 -32.92 -28.54
C GLN A 68 23.08 -33.34 -29.26
N PRO A 69 22.87 -34.64 -29.50
CA PRO A 69 21.63 -35.15 -30.08
C PRO A 69 20.47 -35.03 -29.09
N VAL A 70 19.29 -34.61 -29.57
CA VAL A 70 18.06 -34.56 -28.76
C VAL A 70 17.16 -35.77 -29.01
N THR A 71 16.45 -36.22 -27.97
CA THR A 71 15.50 -37.34 -28.10
C THR A 71 14.17 -36.86 -28.70
N GLN A 72 13.42 -37.77 -29.33
CA GLN A 72 12.08 -37.45 -29.85
C GLN A 72 11.12 -36.91 -28.76
N ARG A 73 11.29 -37.34 -27.50
CA ARG A 73 10.49 -36.83 -26.37
C ARG A 73 10.80 -35.36 -26.07
N VAL A 74 12.07 -34.97 -26.13
CA VAL A 74 12.50 -33.58 -25.97
C VAL A 74 11.90 -32.71 -27.08
N VAL A 75 11.99 -33.18 -28.33
CA VAL A 75 11.41 -32.46 -29.48
C VAL A 75 9.91 -32.26 -29.32
N ALA A 76 9.17 -33.32 -29.00
CA ALA A 76 7.73 -33.23 -28.80
C ALA A 76 7.35 -32.30 -27.64
N ARG A 77 8.13 -32.28 -26.56
CA ARG A 77 7.92 -31.36 -25.44
C ARG A 77 8.19 -29.91 -25.85
N ALA A 78 9.30 -29.65 -26.51
CA ALA A 78 9.68 -28.32 -26.97
C ALA A 78 8.69 -27.76 -28.01
N ASP A 79 8.20 -28.59 -28.92
CA ASP A 79 7.15 -28.24 -29.91
C ASP A 79 5.84 -27.84 -29.22
N ALA A 80 5.40 -28.59 -28.21
CA ALA A 80 4.20 -28.25 -27.45
C ALA A 80 4.34 -26.90 -26.72
N MET A 81 5.52 -26.64 -26.16
CA MET A 81 5.83 -25.37 -25.49
C MET A 81 5.93 -24.20 -26.48
N SER A 82 6.60 -24.38 -27.63
CA SER A 82 6.72 -23.35 -28.66
C SER A 82 5.36 -22.99 -29.26
N GLN A 83 4.46 -23.96 -29.44
CA GLN A 83 3.09 -23.72 -29.88
C GLN A 83 2.32 -22.87 -28.89
N ARG A 84 2.37 -23.20 -27.58
CA ARG A 84 1.73 -22.38 -26.54
C ARG A 84 2.25 -20.94 -26.56
N ARG A 85 3.58 -20.76 -26.60
CA ARG A 85 4.21 -19.44 -26.66
C ARG A 85 3.82 -18.66 -27.92
N ALA A 86 3.76 -19.32 -29.07
CA ALA A 86 3.33 -18.72 -30.33
C ALA A 86 1.86 -18.26 -30.33
N HIS A 87 1.01 -18.82 -29.46
CA HIS A 87 -0.37 -18.35 -29.26
C HIS A 87 -0.48 -17.21 -28.23
N GLY A 88 0.65 -16.65 -27.79
CA GLY A 88 0.71 -15.52 -26.88
C GLY A 88 0.77 -15.88 -25.40
N GLU A 89 0.78 -17.17 -25.04
CA GLU A 89 0.91 -17.59 -23.65
C GLU A 89 2.23 -17.07 -23.05
N PRO A 90 2.23 -16.47 -21.84
CA PRO A 90 3.45 -16.00 -21.20
C PRO A 90 4.49 -17.12 -21.06
N LEU A 91 5.76 -16.80 -21.35
CA LEU A 91 6.87 -17.75 -21.28
C LEU A 91 6.94 -18.47 -19.94
N GLN A 92 6.64 -17.73 -18.85
CA GLN A 92 6.65 -18.24 -17.49
C GLN A 92 5.64 -19.38 -17.30
N TYR A 93 4.40 -19.23 -17.80
CA TYR A 93 3.40 -20.31 -17.78
C TYR A 93 3.73 -21.44 -18.73
N VAL A 94 4.37 -21.13 -19.86
CA VAL A 94 4.84 -22.15 -20.81
C VAL A 94 5.86 -23.08 -20.15
N VAL A 95 6.85 -22.50 -19.45
CA VAL A 95 7.88 -23.22 -18.68
C VAL A 95 7.29 -23.88 -17.45
N GLY A 96 6.41 -23.18 -16.72
CA GLY A 96 5.72 -23.68 -15.53
C GLY A 96 6.46 -23.44 -14.22
N SER A 97 7.69 -22.91 -14.27
CA SER A 97 8.43 -22.43 -13.10
C SER A 97 9.13 -21.11 -13.41
N TRP A 98 9.35 -20.30 -12.36
CA TRP A 98 10.03 -19.02 -12.47
C TRP A 98 10.77 -18.66 -11.18
N ASN A 99 11.96 -18.11 -11.33
CA ASN A 99 12.76 -17.64 -10.22
C ASN A 99 12.12 -16.41 -9.58
N PHE A 100 12.08 -16.41 -8.25
CA PHE A 100 11.76 -15.25 -7.44
C PHE A 100 12.66 -15.25 -6.21
N ARG A 101 13.54 -14.25 -6.11
CA ARG A 101 14.61 -14.22 -5.10
C ARG A 101 15.42 -15.52 -5.13
N TYR A 102 15.48 -16.24 -4.00
CA TYR A 102 16.21 -17.51 -3.87
C TYR A 102 15.30 -18.74 -4.06
N LEU A 103 14.09 -18.55 -4.58
CA LEU A 103 13.12 -19.61 -4.83
C LEU A 103 12.96 -19.86 -6.33
N ASP A 104 12.72 -21.13 -6.69
CA ASP A 104 12.16 -21.53 -7.97
C ASP A 104 10.68 -21.89 -7.72
N LEU A 105 9.78 -21.03 -8.17
CA LEU A 105 8.35 -21.14 -7.90
C LEU A 105 7.64 -21.75 -9.09
N ALA A 106 6.77 -22.73 -8.85
CA ALA A 106 5.80 -23.13 -9.86
C ALA A 106 4.88 -21.94 -10.16
N VAL A 107 4.60 -21.72 -11.44
CA VAL A 107 3.76 -20.63 -11.95
C VAL A 107 2.85 -21.15 -13.05
N ASP A 108 1.58 -20.74 -13.01
CA ASP A 108 0.60 -21.01 -14.04
C ASP A 108 -0.56 -20.00 -13.94
N SER A 109 -1.56 -20.13 -14.81
CA SER A 109 -2.71 -19.23 -14.94
C SER A 109 -3.55 -19.04 -13.66
N ARG A 110 -3.28 -19.76 -12.56
CA ARG A 110 -4.02 -19.64 -11.30
C ARG A 110 -3.65 -18.39 -10.48
N ALA A 111 -2.50 -17.76 -10.73
CA ALA A 111 -2.05 -16.58 -9.98
C ALA A 111 -1.24 -15.63 -10.87
N LEU A 112 -0.97 -14.41 -10.39
CA LEU A 112 -0.07 -13.47 -11.05
C LEU A 112 1.34 -14.08 -11.19
N ILE A 113 1.98 -13.84 -12.34
CA ILE A 113 3.40 -14.16 -12.52
C ILE A 113 4.22 -13.24 -11.60
N PRO A 114 5.08 -13.76 -10.71
CA PRO A 114 5.93 -12.94 -9.85
C PRO A 114 6.78 -11.97 -10.67
N ARG A 115 6.80 -10.70 -10.26
CA ARG A 115 7.53 -9.65 -10.97
C ARG A 115 8.90 -9.40 -10.32
N PRO A 116 9.94 -9.07 -11.11
CA PRO A 116 11.24 -8.67 -10.58
C PRO A 116 11.15 -7.50 -9.59
N GLU A 117 10.27 -6.55 -9.84
CA GLU A 117 10.04 -5.40 -8.98
C GLU A 117 9.55 -5.81 -7.58
N THR A 118 8.70 -6.84 -7.50
CA THR A 118 8.19 -7.38 -6.24
C THR A 118 9.29 -8.02 -5.39
N GLU A 119 10.43 -8.42 -5.97
CA GLU A 119 11.58 -8.90 -5.19
C GLU A 119 12.18 -7.81 -4.30
N VAL A 120 12.12 -6.54 -4.74
CA VAL A 120 12.57 -5.38 -3.97
C VAL A 120 11.66 -5.15 -2.77
N VAL A 121 10.34 -5.31 -2.97
CA VAL A 121 9.33 -5.17 -1.91
C VAL A 121 9.51 -6.26 -0.84
N ALA A 122 9.66 -7.51 -1.26
CA ALA A 122 9.95 -8.62 -0.37
C ALA A 122 11.31 -8.44 0.34
N GLY A 123 12.33 -7.98 -0.38
CA GLY A 123 13.65 -7.69 0.17
C GLY A 123 13.62 -6.65 1.29
N PHE A 124 12.89 -5.56 1.08
CA PHE A 124 12.70 -4.54 2.10
C PHE A 124 12.04 -5.10 3.37
N ALA A 125 10.98 -5.91 3.22
CA ALA A 125 10.32 -6.54 4.36
C ALA A 125 11.29 -7.47 5.13
N ILE A 126 12.08 -8.26 4.41
CA ILE A 126 13.09 -9.16 4.98
C ILE A 126 14.15 -8.37 5.76
N ASP A 127 14.63 -7.24 5.23
CA ASP A 127 15.60 -6.39 5.92
C ASP A 127 15.03 -5.78 7.21
N GLN A 128 13.77 -5.32 7.16
CA GLN A 128 13.09 -4.82 8.37
C GLN A 128 12.92 -5.93 9.42
N LEU A 129 12.52 -7.13 8.99
CA LEU A 129 12.35 -8.27 9.88
C LEU A 129 13.68 -8.71 10.49
N LYS A 130 14.76 -8.81 9.72
CA LYS A 130 16.11 -9.14 10.23
C LYS A 130 16.57 -8.11 11.27
N ALA A 131 16.34 -6.82 11.02
CA ALA A 131 16.68 -5.77 11.98
C ALA A 131 15.85 -5.84 13.29
N MET A 132 14.64 -6.39 13.24
CA MET A 132 13.82 -6.66 14.43
C MET A 132 14.25 -7.95 15.15
N ASP A 133 14.62 -8.97 14.39
CA ASP A 133 14.97 -10.30 14.88
C ASP A 133 16.14 -10.29 15.86
N ASP A 134 17.14 -9.43 15.62
CA ASP A 134 18.27 -9.19 16.51
C ASP A 134 17.86 -8.81 17.95
N ARG A 135 16.60 -8.41 18.15
CA ARG A 135 16.04 -7.94 19.43
C ARG A 135 14.80 -8.73 19.85
N ALA A 136 14.38 -9.73 19.08
CA ALA A 136 13.10 -10.40 19.29
C ALA A 136 13.23 -11.51 20.33
N GLU A 137 12.34 -11.49 21.33
CA GLU A 137 12.21 -12.59 22.31
C GLU A 137 11.21 -13.67 21.84
N ALA A 138 10.45 -13.39 20.78
CA ALA A 138 9.42 -14.25 20.22
C ALA A 138 9.42 -14.17 18.68
N SER A 139 8.72 -15.13 18.03
CA SER A 139 8.58 -15.15 16.58
C SER A 139 7.90 -13.90 16.03
N LEU A 140 8.44 -13.36 14.94
CA LEU A 140 7.90 -12.20 14.24
C LEU A 140 6.65 -12.61 13.44
N LEU A 141 5.56 -11.86 13.56
CA LEU A 141 4.29 -12.17 12.90
C LEU A 141 4.13 -11.36 11.61
N VAL A 142 4.02 -12.07 10.48
CA VAL A 142 3.93 -11.46 9.16
C VAL A 142 2.60 -11.84 8.51
N ALA A 143 1.91 -10.88 7.89
CA ALA A 143 0.80 -11.16 7.00
C ALA A 143 1.15 -10.77 5.56
N ASP A 144 0.92 -11.68 4.62
CA ASP A 144 1.02 -11.46 3.17
C ASP A 144 -0.40 -11.49 2.58
N MET A 145 -0.87 -10.35 2.12
CA MET A 145 -2.26 -10.15 1.70
C MET A 145 -2.38 -10.23 0.18
N GLY A 146 -3.12 -11.21 -0.34
CA GLY A 146 -3.16 -11.50 -1.78
C GLY A 146 -1.90 -12.25 -2.24
N THR A 147 -1.57 -13.35 -1.57
CA THR A 147 -0.28 -14.04 -1.69
C THR A 147 -0.02 -14.65 -3.08
N GLY A 148 -1.06 -14.90 -3.88
CA GLY A 148 -0.93 -15.46 -5.22
C GLY A 148 -0.21 -16.81 -5.22
N SER A 149 0.96 -16.87 -5.86
CA SER A 149 1.83 -18.05 -5.90
C SER A 149 2.61 -18.30 -4.60
N GLY A 150 2.49 -17.42 -3.60
CA GLY A 150 3.25 -17.45 -2.35
C GLY A 150 4.59 -16.71 -2.43
N ALA A 151 4.88 -15.99 -3.51
CA ALA A 151 6.22 -15.45 -3.77
C ALA A 151 6.81 -14.64 -2.59
N ILE A 152 6.05 -13.68 -2.07
CA ILE A 152 6.45 -12.84 -0.94
C ILE A 152 6.53 -13.68 0.36
N ALA A 153 5.43 -14.34 0.73
CA ALA A 153 5.33 -15.16 1.94
C ALA A 153 6.46 -16.21 2.06
N LEU A 154 6.72 -16.97 1.00
CA LEU A 154 7.70 -18.04 1.00
C LEU A 154 9.13 -17.50 1.03
N SER A 155 9.40 -16.37 0.38
CA SER A 155 10.72 -15.72 0.44
C SER A 155 11.05 -15.25 1.86
N ILE A 156 10.07 -14.61 2.53
CA ILE A 156 10.22 -14.20 3.93
C ILE A 156 10.47 -15.42 4.81
N ALA A 157 9.70 -16.51 4.62
CA ALA A 157 9.85 -17.73 5.39
C ALA A 157 11.24 -18.39 5.23
N GLN A 158 11.80 -18.39 4.01
CA GLN A 158 13.13 -18.93 3.72
C GLN A 158 14.24 -18.09 4.36
N GLU A 159 14.12 -16.77 4.33
CA GLU A 159 15.21 -15.86 4.69
C GLU A 159 15.17 -15.36 6.14
N VAL A 160 14.02 -15.50 6.82
CA VAL A 160 13.81 -15.06 8.21
C VAL A 160 13.27 -16.23 9.04
N SER A 161 14.19 -17.01 9.61
CA SER A 161 13.86 -18.27 10.30
C SER A 161 12.97 -18.15 11.54
N THR A 162 12.89 -16.96 12.13
CA THR A 162 12.06 -16.66 13.31
C THR A 162 10.67 -16.16 12.96
N SER A 163 10.40 -15.88 11.69
CA SER A 163 9.10 -15.38 11.23
C SER A 163 8.04 -16.49 11.18
N ARG A 164 6.80 -16.13 11.53
CA ARG A 164 5.59 -16.91 11.30
C ARG A 164 4.68 -16.13 10.35
N ILE A 165 4.39 -16.73 9.20
CA ILE A 165 3.76 -16.05 8.08
C ILE A 165 2.31 -16.51 7.95
N HIS A 166 1.40 -15.55 7.79
CA HIS A 166 -0.01 -15.75 7.50
C HIS A 166 -0.30 -15.18 6.12
N ALA A 167 -0.38 -16.05 5.11
CA ALA A 167 -0.63 -15.65 3.74
C ALA A 167 -2.11 -15.85 3.41
N THR A 168 -2.75 -14.84 2.82
CA THR A 168 -4.17 -14.86 2.48
C THR A 168 -4.37 -14.70 0.98
N ASP A 169 -5.42 -15.32 0.43
CA ASP A 169 -5.88 -15.03 -0.91
C ASP A 169 -7.37 -15.34 -1.03
N ILE A 170 -8.08 -14.58 -1.87
CA ILE A 170 -9.49 -14.82 -2.20
C ILE A 170 -9.64 -15.98 -3.18
N SER A 171 -8.61 -16.25 -3.99
CA SER A 171 -8.59 -17.34 -4.96
C SER A 171 -8.12 -18.64 -4.33
N SER A 172 -9.03 -19.62 -4.25
CA SER A 172 -8.66 -20.98 -3.83
C SER A 172 -7.69 -21.64 -4.81
N GLU A 173 -7.70 -21.24 -6.08
CA GLU A 173 -6.79 -21.73 -7.11
C GLU A 173 -5.38 -21.19 -6.90
N ALA A 174 -5.23 -19.90 -6.60
CA ALA A 174 -3.97 -19.29 -6.23
C ALA A 174 -3.39 -19.96 -4.97
N LEU A 175 -4.21 -20.18 -3.93
CA LEU A 175 -3.77 -20.89 -2.73
C LEU A 175 -3.37 -22.34 -2.99
N SER A 176 -3.95 -23.00 -3.99
CA SER A 176 -3.50 -24.33 -4.40
C SER A 176 -2.12 -24.28 -5.05
N LEU A 177 -1.80 -23.24 -5.81
CA LEU A 177 -0.47 -23.01 -6.37
C LEU A 177 0.53 -22.66 -5.24
N ALA A 178 0.19 -21.71 -4.36
CA ALA A 178 0.99 -21.38 -3.18
C ALA A 178 1.29 -22.60 -2.31
N ARG A 179 0.32 -23.50 -2.12
CA ARG A 179 0.52 -24.75 -1.37
C ARG A 179 1.49 -25.71 -2.07
N SER A 180 1.51 -25.72 -3.40
CA SER A 180 2.45 -26.53 -4.18
C SER A 180 3.88 -25.98 -4.02
N ASN A 181 4.05 -24.65 -4.09
CA ASN A 181 5.34 -23.99 -3.86
C ASN A 181 5.81 -24.14 -2.40
N LEU A 182 4.88 -24.03 -1.45
CA LEU A 182 5.14 -24.24 -0.03
C LEU A 182 5.71 -25.65 0.26
N ALA A 183 5.24 -26.68 -0.45
CA ALA A 183 5.76 -28.04 -0.28
C ALA A 183 7.25 -28.16 -0.67
N GLY A 184 7.74 -27.29 -1.56
CA GLY A 184 9.15 -27.21 -1.95
C GLY A 184 10.07 -26.55 -0.91
N LEU A 185 9.50 -25.85 0.08
CA LEU A 185 10.26 -25.05 1.06
C LEU A 185 10.88 -25.89 2.21
N GLY A 186 10.63 -27.19 2.25
CA GLY A 186 11.18 -28.07 3.29
C GLY A 186 10.67 -27.73 4.70
N THR A 187 11.56 -27.65 5.69
CA THR A 187 11.19 -27.42 7.10
C THR A 187 10.60 -26.03 7.35
N ASP A 188 10.92 -25.06 6.51
CA ASP A 188 10.43 -23.69 6.64
C ASP A 188 8.93 -23.58 6.38
N ALA A 189 8.38 -24.53 5.64
CA ALA A 189 6.95 -24.62 5.36
C ALA A 189 6.08 -24.70 6.63
N ALA A 190 6.63 -25.23 7.74
CA ALA A 190 5.90 -25.36 9.00
C ALA A 190 5.49 -24.01 9.63
N ARG A 191 6.13 -22.90 9.21
CA ARG A 191 5.88 -21.55 9.73
C ARG A 191 4.96 -20.72 8.83
N VAL A 192 4.50 -21.27 7.72
CA VAL A 192 3.62 -20.58 6.76
C VAL A 192 2.21 -21.14 6.86
N HIS A 193 1.25 -20.25 7.09
CA HIS A 193 -0.16 -20.57 7.22
C HIS A 193 -0.93 -19.90 6.08
N LEU A 194 -1.55 -20.71 5.22
CA LEU A 194 -2.38 -20.24 4.11
C LEU A 194 -3.85 -20.17 4.54
N HIS A 195 -4.48 -19.01 4.35
CA HIS A 195 -5.89 -18.78 4.69
C HIS A 195 -6.67 -18.35 3.44
N HIS A 196 -7.81 -18.98 3.21
CA HIS A 196 -8.71 -18.62 2.11
C HIS A 196 -9.79 -17.67 2.62
N GLY A 197 -9.95 -16.54 1.95
CA GLY A 197 -10.97 -15.54 2.28
C GLY A 197 -10.62 -14.16 1.76
N ASP A 198 -11.49 -13.20 2.04
CA ASP A 198 -11.33 -11.83 1.57
C ASP A 198 -10.48 -11.01 2.54
N TRP A 199 -9.28 -10.63 2.09
CA TRP A 199 -8.33 -9.80 2.83
C TRP A 199 -8.24 -10.14 4.33
N PHE A 200 -8.69 -9.21 5.18
CA PHE A 200 -8.62 -9.31 6.64
C PHE A 200 -9.60 -10.31 7.23
N GLU A 201 -10.70 -10.64 6.54
CA GLU A 201 -11.67 -11.65 7.00
C GLU A 201 -11.07 -13.07 7.01
N ALA A 202 -10.03 -13.30 6.20
CA ALA A 202 -9.31 -14.57 6.17
C ALA A 202 -8.34 -14.74 7.34
N LEU A 203 -7.92 -13.63 7.98
CA LEU A 203 -6.92 -13.67 9.04
C LEU A 203 -7.56 -14.10 10.38
N PRO A 204 -6.86 -14.92 11.19
CA PRO A 204 -7.32 -15.23 12.55
C PRO A 204 -7.41 -13.97 13.43
N ASP A 205 -8.56 -13.76 14.10
CA ASP A 205 -8.81 -12.60 14.98
C ASP A 205 -7.71 -12.35 16.02
N GLN A 206 -7.02 -13.40 16.47
CA GLN A 206 -5.94 -13.31 17.47
C GLN A 206 -4.71 -12.56 16.95
N LEU A 207 -4.62 -12.28 15.65
CA LEU A 207 -3.53 -11.48 15.06
C LEU A 207 -3.83 -9.98 15.05
N SER A 208 -5.06 -9.56 15.38
CA SER A 208 -5.41 -8.14 15.41
C SER A 208 -4.53 -7.40 16.42
N GLY A 209 -3.80 -6.39 15.94
CA GLY A 209 -2.87 -5.58 16.73
C GLY A 209 -1.54 -6.26 17.04
N GLU A 210 -1.24 -7.41 16.46
CA GLU A 210 -0.05 -8.22 16.79
C GLU A 210 0.98 -8.32 15.65
N LEU A 211 0.62 -7.94 14.42
CA LEU A 211 1.50 -8.11 13.25
C LEU A 211 2.72 -7.18 13.31
N ASP A 212 3.90 -7.75 13.09
CA ASP A 212 5.16 -7.04 12.85
C ASP A 212 5.22 -6.40 11.49
N VAL A 213 4.75 -7.13 10.48
CA VAL A 213 4.73 -6.71 9.08
C VAL A 213 3.41 -7.15 8.46
N LEU A 214 2.75 -6.22 7.79
CA LEU A 214 1.70 -6.47 6.83
C LEU A 214 2.21 -6.03 5.46
N ILE A 215 2.35 -6.98 4.55
CA ILE A 215 2.83 -6.75 3.19
C ILE A 215 1.79 -7.19 2.18
N SER A 216 1.73 -6.50 1.03
CA SER A 216 0.89 -6.89 -0.08
C SER A 216 1.45 -6.35 -1.40
N ASN A 217 1.33 -7.17 -2.45
CA ASN A 217 1.26 -6.69 -3.82
C ASN A 217 -0.21 -6.82 -4.29
N PRO A 218 -1.08 -5.85 -3.96
CA PRO A 218 -2.48 -5.93 -4.29
C PRO A 218 -2.71 -5.60 -5.78
N PRO A 219 -3.87 -5.97 -6.35
CA PRO A 219 -4.27 -5.45 -7.65
C PRO A 219 -4.35 -3.92 -7.62
N TYR A 220 -3.56 -3.24 -8.45
CA TYR A 220 -3.47 -1.78 -8.46
C TYR A 220 -3.67 -1.12 -9.84
N ILE A 221 -4.03 -1.91 -10.86
CA ILE A 221 -4.16 -1.43 -12.24
C ILE A 221 -5.59 -0.94 -12.48
N SER A 222 -5.76 0.13 -13.27
CA SER A 222 -7.07 0.57 -13.75
C SER A 222 -7.51 -0.25 -14.98
N PRO A 223 -8.80 -0.60 -15.12
CA PRO A 223 -9.33 -1.22 -16.33
C PRO A 223 -9.12 -0.41 -17.62
N THR A 224 -8.83 0.89 -17.51
CA THR A 224 -8.55 1.76 -18.67
C THR A 224 -7.07 1.81 -19.06
N ASP A 225 -6.18 1.22 -18.26
CA ASP A 225 -4.76 1.19 -18.56
C ASP A 225 -4.47 0.27 -19.75
N ASP A 226 -3.51 0.67 -20.59
CA ASP A 226 -3.06 -0.14 -21.71
C ASP A 226 -2.13 -1.24 -21.21
N LEU A 227 -2.59 -2.48 -21.27
CA LEU A 227 -1.86 -3.66 -20.81
C LEU A 227 -1.37 -4.49 -21.99
N PRO A 228 -0.13 -5.02 -21.93
CA PRO A 228 0.32 -5.99 -22.90
C PRO A 228 -0.67 -7.16 -23.01
N THR A 229 -0.95 -7.60 -24.24
CA THR A 229 -1.89 -8.70 -24.53
C THR A 229 -1.60 -9.96 -23.70
N GLY A 230 -0.30 -10.27 -23.52
CA GLY A 230 0.14 -11.42 -22.72
C GLY A 230 -0.25 -11.34 -21.24
N VAL A 231 -0.42 -10.14 -20.68
CA VAL A 231 -0.90 -9.94 -19.30
C VAL A 231 -2.42 -9.98 -19.28
N LYS A 232 -3.06 -9.20 -20.14
CA LYS A 232 -4.51 -9.02 -20.17
C LYS A 232 -5.29 -10.32 -20.46
N ASP A 233 -4.77 -11.15 -21.36
CA ASP A 233 -5.48 -12.33 -21.86
C ASP A 233 -5.19 -13.59 -21.04
N TRP A 234 -4.11 -13.62 -20.25
CA TRP A 234 -3.63 -14.83 -19.58
C TRP A 234 -3.55 -14.75 -18.06
N GLU A 235 -3.30 -13.56 -17.49
CA GLU A 235 -3.21 -13.43 -16.04
C GLU A 235 -4.60 -13.18 -15.42
N PRO A 236 -4.87 -13.69 -14.20
CA PRO A 236 -6.17 -13.51 -13.58
C PRO A 236 -6.52 -12.03 -13.42
N SER A 237 -7.63 -11.60 -14.02
CA SER A 237 -8.10 -10.20 -13.91
C SER A 237 -8.26 -9.74 -12.46
N ALA A 238 -8.66 -10.64 -11.55
CA ALA A 238 -8.76 -10.38 -10.12
C ALA A 238 -7.42 -10.07 -9.44
N ALA A 239 -6.29 -10.48 -10.03
CA ALA A 239 -4.95 -10.17 -9.55
C ALA A 239 -4.39 -8.86 -10.16
N LEU A 240 -5.06 -8.27 -11.15
CA LEU A 240 -4.60 -7.08 -11.87
C LEU A 240 -5.36 -5.83 -11.45
N PHE A 241 -6.69 -5.87 -11.47
CA PHE A 241 -7.51 -4.66 -11.40
C PHE A 241 -7.88 -4.25 -9.97
N GLY A 242 -7.47 -3.04 -9.60
CA GLY A 242 -7.68 -2.43 -8.27
C GLY A 242 -8.90 -1.51 -8.20
N GLY A 243 -9.97 -1.81 -8.94
CA GLY A 243 -11.13 -0.93 -9.10
C GLY A 243 -10.97 0.12 -10.22
N GLU A 244 -11.84 1.13 -10.26
CA GLU A 244 -11.96 2.06 -11.41
C GLU A 244 -10.64 2.80 -11.73
N ASP A 245 -9.95 3.30 -10.70
CA ASP A 245 -8.68 4.03 -10.81
C ASP A 245 -7.47 3.19 -10.35
N GLY A 246 -7.68 1.89 -10.09
CA GLY A 246 -6.66 1.00 -9.56
C GLY A 246 -6.30 1.24 -8.08
N PHE A 247 -6.94 2.16 -7.35
CA PHE A 247 -6.53 2.56 -6.01
C PHE A 247 -7.35 1.92 -4.87
N THR A 248 -8.37 1.13 -5.19
CA THR A 248 -9.35 0.61 -4.22
C THR A 248 -8.69 -0.24 -3.13
N TYR A 249 -7.85 -1.21 -3.51
CA TYR A 249 -7.23 -2.10 -2.53
C TYR A 249 -6.06 -1.45 -1.78
N LEU A 250 -5.37 -0.50 -2.41
CA LEU A 250 -4.35 0.34 -1.73
C LEU A 250 -4.99 1.17 -0.61
N ASP A 251 -6.13 1.81 -0.90
CA ASP A 251 -6.90 2.54 0.11
C ASP A 251 -7.40 1.61 1.23
N PHE A 252 -8.04 0.50 0.85
CA PHE A 252 -8.58 -0.48 1.79
C PHE A 252 -7.50 -1.04 2.74
N LEU A 253 -6.37 -1.51 2.20
CA LEU A 253 -5.27 -2.08 3.00
C LEU A 253 -4.62 -1.04 3.90
N THR A 254 -4.47 0.20 3.42
CA THR A 254 -3.89 1.28 4.24
C THR A 254 -4.81 1.60 5.42
N ARG A 255 -6.13 1.69 5.20
CA ARG A 255 -7.10 2.01 6.25
C ARG A 255 -7.20 0.91 7.30
N HIS A 256 -7.33 -0.33 6.86
CA HIS A 256 -7.61 -1.46 7.75
C HIS A 256 -6.36 -2.12 8.31
N GLY A 257 -5.21 -2.05 7.61
CA GLY A 257 -3.96 -2.67 8.06
C GLY A 257 -3.49 -2.20 9.44
N ARG A 258 -3.84 -0.96 9.81
CA ARG A 258 -3.48 -0.37 11.11
C ARG A 258 -4.10 -1.11 12.29
N ASP A 259 -5.27 -1.72 12.10
CA ASP A 259 -5.97 -2.51 13.13
C ASP A 259 -5.28 -3.86 13.40
N TRP A 260 -4.40 -4.30 12.48
CA TRP A 260 -3.72 -5.59 12.54
C TRP A 260 -2.25 -5.45 12.95
N LEU A 261 -1.62 -4.33 12.63
CA LEU A 261 -0.23 -4.05 13.00
C LEU A 261 -0.10 -3.79 14.50
N ARG A 262 0.93 -4.32 15.12
CA ARG A 262 1.36 -3.88 16.46
C ARG A 262 1.97 -2.47 16.41
N PRO A 263 2.07 -1.75 17.53
CA PRO A 263 2.84 -0.51 17.57
C PRO A 263 4.25 -0.73 16.99
N ARG A 264 4.69 0.15 16.09
CA ARG A 264 5.94 0.07 15.30
C ARG A 264 5.98 -0.98 14.19
N GLY A 265 4.91 -1.75 13.99
CA GLY A 265 4.77 -2.67 12.87
C GLY A 265 4.73 -1.94 11.53
N TRP A 266 5.18 -2.62 10.47
CA TRP A 266 5.29 -2.09 9.12
C TRP A 266 4.08 -2.45 8.26
N LEU A 267 3.51 -1.44 7.60
CA LEU A 267 2.70 -1.59 6.40
C LEU A 267 3.61 -1.43 5.17
N ILE A 268 3.58 -2.37 4.24
CA ILE A 268 4.35 -2.34 2.99
C ILE A 268 3.43 -2.70 1.84
N LEU A 269 3.18 -1.75 0.92
CA LEU A 269 2.25 -1.95 -0.20
C LEU A 269 2.94 -1.61 -1.51
N GLU A 270 3.03 -2.60 -2.41
CA GLU A 270 3.42 -2.36 -3.80
C GLU A 270 2.33 -1.55 -4.51
N CYS A 271 2.73 -0.61 -5.37
CA CYS A 271 1.81 0.24 -6.13
C CYS A 271 2.40 0.65 -7.48
N GLY A 272 1.57 1.20 -8.36
CA GLY A 272 2.03 1.91 -9.55
C GLY A 272 2.87 3.13 -9.17
N SER A 273 3.85 3.48 -10.01
CA SER A 273 4.73 4.63 -9.76
C SER A 273 3.98 5.97 -9.71
N ASN A 274 2.88 6.09 -10.46
CA ASN A 274 1.97 7.25 -10.43
C ASN A 274 1.05 7.27 -9.20
N GLN A 275 0.98 6.19 -8.41
CA GLN A 275 0.11 6.07 -7.24
C GLN A 275 0.88 6.29 -5.92
N ALA A 276 2.21 6.21 -5.93
CA ALA A 276 3.04 6.27 -4.73
C ALA A 276 2.85 7.57 -3.92
N ASP A 277 2.74 8.73 -4.59
CA ASP A 277 2.48 10.01 -3.93
C ASP A 277 1.13 10.03 -3.18
N ARG A 278 0.07 9.59 -3.86
CA ARG A 278 -1.27 9.50 -3.29
C ARG A 278 -1.31 8.51 -2.13
N LEU A 279 -0.64 7.36 -2.27
CA LEU A 279 -0.56 6.35 -1.22
C LEU A 279 0.22 6.84 0.01
N ARG A 280 1.31 7.60 -0.20
CA ARG A 280 2.06 8.24 0.87
C ARG A 280 1.19 9.24 1.64
N LYS A 281 0.47 10.11 0.92
CA LYS A 281 -0.46 11.09 1.50
C LYS A 281 -1.58 10.40 2.28
N LEU A 282 -2.16 9.33 1.74
CA LEU A 282 -3.16 8.52 2.45
C LEU A 282 -2.59 7.88 3.72
N ALA A 283 -1.40 7.26 3.68
CA ALA A 283 -0.80 6.66 4.85
C ALA A 283 -0.53 7.70 5.96
N VAL A 284 -0.08 8.90 5.58
CA VAL A 284 0.02 10.04 6.51
C VAL A 284 -1.36 10.37 7.08
N ALA A 285 -2.39 10.57 6.25
CA ALA A 285 -3.75 10.88 6.72
C ALA A 285 -4.32 9.79 7.65
N ARG A 286 -4.02 8.51 7.39
CA ARG A 286 -4.37 7.37 8.25
C ARG A 286 -3.45 7.19 9.45
N GLY A 287 -2.68 8.21 9.80
CA GLY A 287 -1.95 8.29 11.06
C GLY A 287 -0.79 7.30 11.16
N TYR A 288 -0.23 6.87 10.04
CA TYR A 288 1.06 6.19 10.01
C TYR A 288 2.21 7.20 10.17
N SER A 289 3.34 6.70 10.67
CA SER A 289 4.60 7.42 10.82
C SER A 289 5.69 6.79 9.93
N GLU A 290 6.83 7.47 9.77
CA GLU A 290 7.96 6.97 8.96
C GLU A 290 7.52 6.56 7.53
N VAL A 291 6.59 7.31 6.94
CA VAL A 291 6.02 7.03 5.62
C VAL A 291 7.03 7.39 4.53
N ARG A 292 7.35 6.44 3.64
CA ARG A 292 8.29 6.62 2.55
C ARG A 292 7.85 5.86 1.31
N ALA A 293 8.06 6.46 0.14
CA ALA A 293 8.04 5.77 -1.13
C ALA A 293 9.45 5.27 -1.42
N GLU A 294 9.57 4.02 -1.83
CA GLU A 294 10.83 3.36 -2.12
C GLU A 294 10.88 2.97 -3.60
N PHE A 295 12.10 2.90 -4.13
CA PHE A 295 12.35 2.75 -5.55
C PHE A 295 12.69 1.30 -5.91
N ASP A 296 12.30 0.88 -7.10
CA ASP A 296 12.83 -0.33 -7.72
C ASP A 296 14.23 -0.12 -8.32
N LEU A 297 14.80 -1.17 -8.90
CA LEU A 297 16.12 -1.14 -9.53
C LEU A 297 16.19 -0.27 -10.80
N SER A 298 15.05 0.10 -11.38
CA SER A 298 14.97 1.03 -12.51
C SER A 298 14.92 2.50 -12.07
N GLY A 299 14.80 2.75 -10.76
CA GLY A 299 14.70 4.09 -10.19
C GLY A 299 13.28 4.66 -10.20
N ALA A 300 12.25 3.83 -10.41
CA ALA A 300 10.86 4.23 -10.30
C ALA A 300 10.32 3.91 -8.89
N GLU A 301 9.49 4.79 -8.32
CA GLU A 301 8.77 4.50 -7.08
C GLU A 301 7.90 3.26 -7.29
N ARG A 302 7.97 2.31 -6.35
CA ARG A 302 7.36 0.98 -6.53
C ARG A 302 6.51 0.53 -5.36
N PHE A 303 6.83 0.99 -4.15
CA PHE A 303 6.05 0.65 -2.98
C PHE A 303 6.11 1.76 -1.95
N VAL A 304 5.10 1.81 -1.09
CA VAL A 304 5.07 2.68 0.08
C VAL A 304 5.24 1.82 1.33
N ALA A 305 6.18 2.21 2.18
CA ALA A 305 6.38 1.64 3.49
C ALA A 305 6.01 2.66 4.57
N ALA A 306 5.31 2.23 5.60
CA ALA A 306 4.82 3.08 6.68
C ALA A 306 4.76 2.30 8.00
N ARG A 307 4.81 2.98 9.15
CA ARG A 307 4.76 2.34 10.47
C ARG A 307 3.56 2.75 11.28
N ARG A 308 3.00 1.80 12.03
CA ARG A 308 2.07 2.15 13.10
C ARG A 308 2.84 2.88 14.22
N PRO A 309 2.39 4.06 14.68
CA PRO A 309 3.09 4.81 15.72
C PRO A 309 2.98 4.13 17.11
N VAL A 310 3.81 4.54 18.07
CA VAL A 310 3.84 3.99 19.45
C VAL A 310 2.77 4.62 20.35
N ASP A 311 2.51 5.90 20.15
CA ASP A 311 1.62 6.76 20.94
C ASP A 311 0.14 6.64 20.53
N ASP A 312 -0.25 5.51 19.98
CA ASP A 312 -1.60 5.26 19.50
C ASP A 312 -2.60 5.09 20.66
N ILE A 313 -3.82 5.59 20.50
CA ILE A 313 -4.88 5.39 21.50
C ILE A 313 -5.55 4.03 21.29
N ASN A 314 -6.14 3.47 22.35
CA ASN A 314 -6.95 2.27 22.22
C ASN A 314 -8.13 2.52 21.26
N ARG A 315 -8.36 1.61 20.32
CA ARG A 315 -9.43 1.68 19.33
C ARG A 315 -10.81 1.96 19.93
N SER A 316 -11.11 1.41 21.09
CA SER A 316 -12.39 1.66 21.78
C SER A 316 -12.62 3.14 22.11
N HIS A 317 -11.56 3.89 22.43
CA HIS A 317 -11.64 5.34 22.64
C HIS A 317 -11.89 6.08 21.33
N LEU A 318 -11.27 5.64 20.23
CA LEU A 318 -11.47 6.23 18.91
C LEU A 318 -12.93 6.06 18.47
N VAL A 319 -13.46 4.84 18.53
CA VAL A 319 -14.85 4.53 18.16
C VAL A 319 -15.84 5.36 18.99
N ALA A 320 -15.68 5.38 20.32
CA ALA A 320 -16.57 6.15 21.18
C ALA A 320 -16.50 7.67 20.92
N ALA A 321 -15.33 8.20 20.55
CA ALA A 321 -15.18 9.59 20.18
C ALA A 321 -15.84 9.91 18.82
N VAL A 322 -15.71 9.02 17.83
CA VAL A 322 -16.41 9.15 16.54
C VAL A 322 -17.93 9.16 16.76
N ASP A 323 -18.45 8.23 17.56
CA ASP A 323 -19.87 8.15 17.90
C ASP A 323 -20.36 9.44 18.59
N ALA A 324 -19.57 9.99 19.51
CA ALA A 324 -19.89 11.24 20.20
C ALA A 324 -19.94 12.44 19.24
N LEU A 325 -18.98 12.55 18.32
CA LEU A 325 -18.96 13.62 17.31
C LEU A 325 -20.13 13.49 16.34
N ASN A 326 -20.45 12.28 15.88
CA ASN A 326 -21.58 12.01 15.00
C ASN A 326 -22.94 12.25 15.68
N ALA A 327 -23.01 12.13 17.00
CA ALA A 327 -24.17 12.51 17.80
C ALA A 327 -24.28 14.03 18.04
N GLY A 328 -23.38 14.85 17.47
CA GLY A 328 -23.36 16.31 17.64
C GLY A 328 -22.83 16.78 19.00
N THR A 329 -22.18 15.89 19.75
CA THR A 329 -21.60 16.22 21.08
C THR A 329 -20.12 16.57 20.97
N LEU A 330 -19.60 17.24 22.01
CA LEU A 330 -18.20 17.66 22.06
C LEU A 330 -17.30 16.52 22.52
N VAL A 331 -16.12 16.41 21.91
CA VAL A 331 -15.05 15.52 22.39
C VAL A 331 -13.90 16.36 22.92
N VAL A 332 -13.36 15.98 24.07
CA VAL A 332 -12.10 16.56 24.57
C VAL A 332 -10.99 15.53 24.43
N ALA A 333 -9.88 15.91 23.80
CA ALA A 333 -8.79 14.99 23.53
C ALA A 333 -7.42 15.69 23.64
N PRO A 334 -6.34 14.96 23.94
CA PRO A 334 -4.99 15.53 23.87
C PRO A 334 -4.65 15.95 22.43
N THR A 335 -3.76 16.93 22.27
CA THR A 335 -3.22 17.29 20.95
C THR A 335 -1.70 17.48 21.05
N ASP A 336 -1.06 17.80 19.94
CA ASP A 336 0.37 18.15 19.90
C ASP A 336 0.74 19.46 20.60
N THR A 337 -0.24 20.21 21.13
CA THR A 337 -0.01 21.47 21.85
C THR A 337 -0.67 21.46 23.21
N LEU A 338 -2.00 21.59 23.23
CA LEU A 338 -2.83 21.58 24.43
C LEU A 338 -4.05 20.70 24.16
N PRO A 339 -4.69 20.11 25.18
CA PRO A 339 -5.93 19.39 24.96
C PRO A 339 -6.92 20.26 24.20
N GLY A 340 -7.65 19.68 23.24
CA GLY A 340 -8.56 20.38 22.36
C GLY A 340 -10.02 20.01 22.62
N VAL A 341 -10.93 20.97 22.46
CA VAL A 341 -12.37 20.72 22.31
C VAL A 341 -12.65 20.56 20.83
N LEU A 342 -13.11 19.37 20.46
CA LEU A 342 -13.45 18.96 19.11
C LEU A 342 -14.97 18.98 18.95
N ALA A 343 -15.41 19.60 17.86
CA ALA A 343 -16.81 19.61 17.44
C ALA A 343 -16.84 19.36 15.93
N LYS A 344 -17.76 18.52 15.48
CA LYS A 344 -17.93 18.20 14.05
C LYS A 344 -18.27 19.49 13.29
N TYR A 345 -17.52 19.79 12.24
CA TYR A 345 -17.53 21.11 11.62
C TYR A 345 -18.76 21.36 10.71
N ASP A 346 -19.30 20.31 10.11
CA ASP A 346 -20.53 20.37 9.31
C ASP A 346 -21.81 20.44 10.17
N ASP A 347 -21.69 20.26 11.50
CA ASP A 347 -22.76 20.47 12.47
C ASP A 347 -22.64 21.86 13.11
N THR A 348 -23.45 22.80 12.61
CA THR A 348 -23.47 24.18 13.12
C THR A 348 -23.80 24.24 14.62
N ALA A 349 -24.68 23.36 15.12
CA ALA A 349 -25.04 23.36 16.54
C ALA A 349 -23.89 22.87 17.41
N ALA A 350 -23.14 21.86 16.97
CA ALA A 350 -21.94 21.39 17.64
C ALA A 350 -20.84 22.46 17.67
N VAL A 351 -20.62 23.17 16.55
CA VAL A 351 -19.66 24.28 16.51
C VAL A 351 -20.10 25.39 17.47
N GLU A 352 -21.37 25.81 17.47
CA GLU A 352 -21.85 26.81 18.44
C GLU A 352 -21.72 26.34 19.89
N ALA A 353 -21.91 25.04 20.16
CA ALA A 353 -21.72 24.45 21.47
C ALA A 353 -20.27 24.52 21.93
N SER A 354 -19.29 24.35 21.04
CA SER A 354 -17.87 24.48 21.37
C SER A 354 -17.50 25.90 21.79
N TYR A 355 -18.10 26.92 21.16
CA TYR A 355 -17.96 28.32 21.57
C TYR A 355 -18.56 28.58 22.95
N LYS A 356 -19.76 28.05 23.22
CA LYS A 356 -20.42 28.16 24.52
C LYS A 356 -19.63 27.46 25.63
N ALA A 357 -19.12 26.25 25.37
CA ALA A 357 -18.34 25.47 26.32
C ALA A 357 -17.08 26.21 26.82
N LYS A 358 -16.55 27.12 26.02
CA LYS A 358 -15.34 27.90 26.29
C LYS A 358 -15.57 29.35 26.68
N GLU A 359 -16.83 29.79 26.70
CA GLU A 359 -17.21 31.21 26.77
C GLU A 359 -16.44 32.08 25.75
N ARG A 360 -16.23 31.53 24.55
CA ARG A 360 -15.42 32.19 23.51
C ARG A 360 -16.26 33.20 22.72
N PRO A 361 -15.74 34.42 22.47
CA PRO A 361 -16.38 35.37 21.55
C PRO A 361 -16.50 34.81 20.12
N ARG A 362 -17.67 35.01 19.48
CA ARG A 362 -17.94 34.53 18.11
C ARG A 362 -17.12 35.25 17.04
N ASP A 363 -16.54 36.39 17.33
CA ASP A 363 -15.66 37.15 16.41
C ASP A 363 -14.22 36.61 16.39
N GLN A 364 -13.90 35.63 17.25
CA GLN A 364 -12.60 34.96 17.27
C GLN A 364 -12.72 33.55 16.65
N PRO A 365 -12.48 33.39 15.34
CA PRO A 365 -12.56 32.08 14.70
C PRO A 365 -11.55 31.09 15.28
N VAL A 366 -11.86 29.81 15.14
CA VAL A 366 -10.98 28.69 15.49
C VAL A 366 -10.63 27.92 14.21
N PRO A 367 -9.43 27.34 14.11
CA PRO A 367 -9.10 26.54 12.94
C PRO A 367 -9.94 25.26 12.91
N VAL A 368 -10.20 24.78 11.70
CA VAL A 368 -10.75 23.46 11.42
C VAL A 368 -9.59 22.50 11.23
N LEU A 369 -9.61 21.41 11.98
CA LEU A 369 -8.69 20.31 11.84
C LEU A 369 -9.19 19.37 10.75
N VAL A 370 -8.26 18.97 9.89
CA VAL A 370 -8.47 18.06 8.76
C VAL A 370 -7.50 16.87 8.87
N SER A 371 -7.86 15.72 8.30
CA SER A 371 -7.01 14.52 8.32
C SER A 371 -5.80 14.63 7.38
N GLY A 372 -5.92 15.44 6.32
CA GLY A 372 -4.92 15.61 5.27
C GLY A 372 -5.24 16.76 4.32
N ILE A 373 -4.44 16.89 3.26
CA ILE A 373 -4.59 17.94 2.26
C ILE A 373 -5.85 17.75 1.41
N GLU A 374 -6.22 16.51 1.10
CA GLU A 374 -7.39 16.17 0.29
C GLU A 374 -8.67 16.69 0.98
N GLN A 375 -8.82 16.40 2.27
CA GLN A 375 -9.95 16.90 3.06
C GLN A 375 -9.91 18.44 3.25
N ALA A 376 -8.72 19.04 3.27
CA ALA A 376 -8.60 20.51 3.26
C ALA A 376 -9.13 21.12 1.96
N GLU A 377 -8.80 20.50 0.82
CA GLU A 377 -9.22 20.95 -0.50
C GLU A 377 -10.72 20.81 -0.72
N GLU A 378 -11.46 20.02 0.05
CA GLU A 378 -12.92 20.02 0.05
C GLU A 378 -13.49 21.32 0.67
N LEU A 379 -12.77 21.93 1.61
CA LEU A 379 -13.22 23.09 2.38
C LEU A 379 -12.72 24.42 1.81
N VAL A 380 -11.48 24.45 1.32
CA VAL A 380 -10.79 25.68 0.90
C VAL A 380 -10.12 25.55 -0.49
N TYR A 381 -9.86 26.69 -1.12
CA TYR A 381 -9.02 26.77 -2.31
C TYR A 381 -7.56 26.91 -1.89
N LEU A 382 -6.70 26.02 -2.40
CA LEU A 382 -5.25 26.07 -2.22
C LEU A 382 -4.59 26.23 -3.59
N ASP A 383 -3.70 27.21 -3.71
CA ASP A 383 -2.82 27.37 -4.86
C ASP A 383 -1.52 26.55 -4.67
N GLU A 384 -0.64 26.57 -5.66
CA GLU A 384 0.62 25.80 -5.65
C GLU A 384 1.51 26.18 -4.46
N GLY A 385 1.72 27.47 -4.20
CA GLY A 385 2.54 27.92 -3.07
C GLY A 385 1.96 27.54 -1.69
N SER A 386 0.63 27.53 -1.56
CA SER A 386 -0.02 27.02 -0.34
C SER A 386 0.17 25.52 -0.16
N ARG A 387 0.19 24.75 -1.26
CA ARG A 387 0.46 23.30 -1.21
C ARG A 387 1.89 23.02 -0.78
N GLU A 388 2.87 23.76 -1.30
CA GLU A 388 4.27 23.63 -0.87
C GLU A 388 4.43 23.89 0.64
N LEU A 389 3.84 24.97 1.14
CA LEU A 389 3.83 25.28 2.58
C LEU A 389 3.18 24.18 3.42
N ILE A 390 2.10 23.57 2.91
CA ILE A 390 1.42 22.46 3.57
C ILE A 390 2.31 21.21 3.56
N GLU A 391 2.91 20.86 2.43
CA GLU A 391 3.77 19.68 2.30
C GLU A 391 4.99 19.75 3.23
N ASP A 392 5.54 20.94 3.46
CA ASP A 392 6.69 21.15 4.34
C ASP A 392 6.38 21.10 5.84
N HIS A 393 5.12 21.34 6.22
CA HIS A 393 4.76 21.64 7.60
C HIS A 393 3.56 20.87 8.15
N TRP A 394 2.84 20.12 7.31
CA TRP A 394 1.78 19.20 7.70
C TRP A 394 2.26 17.75 7.59
N PRO A 395 1.86 16.88 8.53
CA PRO A 395 1.06 17.17 9.73
C PRO A 395 1.87 17.96 10.77
N GLY A 396 1.26 18.94 11.42
CA GLY A 396 2.03 19.81 12.32
C GLY A 396 1.37 21.10 12.77
N ALA A 397 2.20 22.01 13.26
CA ALA A 397 1.79 23.25 13.92
C ALA A 397 1.67 24.45 12.97
N LEU A 398 1.19 24.22 11.74
CA LEU A 398 0.86 25.26 10.77
C LEU A 398 -0.65 25.31 10.53
N THR A 399 -1.23 26.49 10.55
CA THR A 399 -2.62 26.76 10.16
C THR A 399 -2.62 27.67 8.95
N ILE A 400 -3.27 27.21 7.87
CA ILE A 400 -3.44 27.96 6.63
C ILE A 400 -4.83 28.58 6.61
N VAL A 401 -4.91 29.91 6.51
CA VAL A 401 -6.16 30.65 6.28
C VAL A 401 -6.32 30.87 4.80
N ALA A 402 -7.31 30.21 4.21
CA ALA A 402 -7.57 30.23 2.78
C ALA A 402 -9.04 30.56 2.49
N ARG A 403 -9.33 30.86 1.22
CA ARG A 403 -10.69 31.17 0.77
C ARG A 403 -11.54 29.90 0.81
N ARG A 404 -12.74 29.99 1.40
CA ARG A 404 -13.70 28.89 1.41
C ARG A 404 -14.19 28.55 0.01
N ARG A 405 -14.45 27.27 -0.23
CA ARG A 405 -15.13 26.81 -1.45
C ARG A 405 -16.62 27.13 -1.44
N ASN A 406 -17.28 26.83 -0.33
CA ASN A 406 -18.73 26.86 -0.23
C ASN A 406 -19.21 27.91 0.77
N GLY A 407 -19.89 28.94 0.24
CA GLY A 407 -20.59 29.95 1.03
C GLY A 407 -19.70 30.69 2.04
N VAL A 408 -20.35 31.12 3.13
CA VAL A 408 -19.68 31.70 4.30
C VAL A 408 -19.60 30.67 5.41
N ASP A 409 -18.68 30.87 6.35
CA ASP A 409 -18.62 30.06 7.56
C ASP A 409 -19.96 30.13 8.32
N PRO A 410 -20.55 29.00 8.71
CA PRO A 410 -21.91 28.97 9.27
C PRO A 410 -22.02 29.65 10.64
N VAL A 411 -20.90 29.85 11.36
CA VAL A 411 -20.88 30.46 12.69
C VAL A 411 -20.34 31.89 12.65
N HIS A 412 -19.31 32.14 11.83
CA HIS A 412 -18.61 33.43 11.77
C HIS A 412 -19.07 34.32 10.61
N GLY A 413 -19.70 33.76 9.57
CA GLY A 413 -20.11 34.50 8.39
C GLY A 413 -18.95 34.98 7.50
N GLY A 414 -17.70 34.61 7.79
CA GLY A 414 -16.53 34.94 6.98
C GLY A 414 -16.41 34.08 5.72
N ASN A 415 -15.74 34.60 4.68
CA ASN A 415 -15.46 33.87 3.44
C ASN A 415 -14.10 33.16 3.44
N THR A 416 -13.36 33.22 4.56
CA THR A 416 -12.09 32.52 4.77
C THR A 416 -12.23 31.45 5.86
N LEU A 417 -11.33 30.48 5.86
CA LEU A 417 -11.28 29.42 6.86
C LEU A 417 -9.82 29.07 7.16
N GLY A 418 -9.49 29.02 8.46
CA GLY A 418 -8.24 28.43 8.92
C GLY A 418 -8.34 26.91 8.94
N VAL A 419 -7.50 26.21 8.20
CA VAL A 419 -7.39 24.74 8.19
C VAL A 419 -6.03 24.30 8.75
N ARG A 420 -5.98 23.13 9.37
CA ARG A 420 -4.75 22.53 9.94
C ARG A 420 -4.82 21.01 9.94
N CYS A 421 -3.76 20.34 9.50
CA CYS A 421 -3.59 18.91 9.73
C CYS A 421 -2.75 18.68 11.01
N PRO A 422 -3.31 18.09 12.09
CA PRO A 422 -2.62 17.95 13.37
C PRO A 422 -1.58 16.82 13.36
N ASN A 423 -0.51 16.94 14.17
CA ASN A 423 0.55 15.93 14.21
C ASN A 423 0.10 14.53 14.70
N PRO A 424 -0.67 14.39 15.80
CA PRO A 424 -0.98 13.08 16.37
C PRO A 424 -1.76 12.21 15.36
N GLY A 425 -1.20 11.03 15.04
CA GLY A 425 -1.76 10.16 14.00
C GLY A 425 -3.18 9.67 14.34
N TRP A 426 -3.43 9.36 15.61
CA TRP A 426 -4.76 8.93 16.06
C TRP A 426 -5.82 10.06 15.95
N LEU A 427 -5.41 11.33 16.08
CA LEU A 427 -6.33 12.45 15.94
C LEU A 427 -6.71 12.64 14.46
N ARG A 428 -5.77 12.43 13.54
CA ARG A 428 -6.07 12.42 12.10
C ARG A 428 -7.03 11.30 11.73
N LEU A 429 -6.88 10.11 12.31
CA LEU A 429 -7.85 9.01 12.14
C LEU A 429 -9.25 9.38 12.64
N LEU A 430 -9.34 9.98 13.83
CA LEU A 430 -10.62 10.46 14.36
C LEU A 430 -11.29 11.41 13.36
N ILE A 431 -10.53 12.37 12.84
CA ILE A 431 -11.00 13.37 11.88
C ILE A 431 -11.37 12.75 10.52
N ASP A 432 -10.62 11.75 10.07
CA ASP A 432 -10.91 11.05 8.81
C ASP A 432 -12.22 10.27 8.91
N ASP A 433 -12.46 9.58 10.04
CA ASP A 433 -13.65 8.77 10.27
C ASP A 433 -14.88 9.63 10.66
N SER A 434 -14.70 10.77 11.32
CA SER A 434 -15.80 11.66 11.73
C SER A 434 -16.09 12.79 10.73
N GLY A 435 -15.16 13.10 9.82
CA GLY A 435 -15.12 14.35 9.07
C GLY A 435 -14.41 15.49 9.84
N PRO A 436 -14.20 16.65 9.20
CA PRO A 436 -13.48 17.79 9.78
C PRO A 436 -14.07 18.24 11.12
N VAL A 437 -13.21 18.64 12.06
CA VAL A 437 -13.61 19.09 13.39
C VAL A 437 -12.98 20.43 13.75
N THR A 438 -13.60 21.23 14.60
CA THR A 438 -12.94 22.44 15.13
C THR A 438 -11.79 22.08 16.08
N GLY A 439 -10.65 22.77 15.97
CA GLY A 439 -9.48 22.56 16.83
C GLY A 439 -9.20 23.77 17.70
N SER A 440 -9.73 23.77 18.92
CA SER A 440 -9.46 24.87 19.85
C SER A 440 -9.09 24.34 21.24
N SER A 441 -8.15 24.99 21.94
CA SER A 441 -7.68 24.54 23.25
C SER A 441 -8.83 24.40 24.28
N ALA A 442 -8.81 23.36 25.10
CA ALA A 442 -9.83 23.03 26.08
C ALA A 442 -9.62 23.79 27.39
N ASN A 443 -9.87 25.09 27.33
CA ASN A 443 -9.87 26.00 28.47
C ASN A 443 -10.91 27.10 28.27
N LEU A 444 -11.42 27.62 29.39
CA LEU A 444 -12.15 28.89 29.39
C LEU A 444 -11.27 29.99 28.79
N HIS A 445 -11.89 30.89 28.03
CA HIS A 445 -11.17 31.98 27.39
C HIS A 445 -10.39 32.83 28.41
N GLY A 446 -9.06 32.90 28.26
CA GLY A 446 -8.17 33.67 29.14
C GLY A 446 -7.67 32.93 30.40
N VAL A 447 -8.03 31.65 30.60
CA VAL A 447 -7.56 30.82 31.72
C VAL A 447 -6.41 29.91 31.30
N GLU A 448 -5.43 29.66 32.17
CA GLU A 448 -4.32 28.75 31.91
C GLU A 448 -4.81 27.33 31.61
N THR A 449 -4.32 26.74 30.52
CA THR A 449 -4.79 25.43 30.04
C THR A 449 -4.11 24.30 30.78
N LYS A 450 -4.88 23.30 31.19
CA LYS A 450 -4.35 22.07 31.79
C LYS A 450 -3.74 21.18 30.71
N PHE A 451 -2.70 20.43 31.06
CA PHE A 451 -1.99 19.57 30.11
C PHE A 451 -2.71 18.22 29.89
N THR A 452 -3.58 17.80 30.80
CA THR A 452 -4.36 16.57 30.66
C THR A 452 -5.76 16.85 30.13
N ALA A 453 -6.25 15.98 29.25
CA ALA A 453 -7.58 16.12 28.64
C ALA A 453 -8.72 16.04 29.66
N GLN A 454 -8.56 15.25 30.72
CA GLN A 454 -9.53 15.06 31.78
C GLN A 454 -9.69 16.32 32.63
N GLU A 455 -8.58 16.94 33.03
CA GLU A 455 -8.62 18.19 33.78
C GLU A 455 -9.14 19.32 32.89
N ALA A 456 -8.74 19.36 31.62
CA ALA A 456 -9.23 20.34 30.66
C ALA A 456 -10.75 20.24 30.49
N ALA A 457 -11.28 19.03 30.30
CA ALA A 457 -12.73 18.78 30.20
C ALA A 457 -13.49 19.25 31.45
N ALA A 458 -12.93 19.06 32.65
CA ALA A 458 -13.54 19.49 33.91
C ALA A 458 -13.66 21.02 34.06
N THR A 459 -12.93 21.81 33.25
CA THR A 459 -13.01 23.27 33.27
C THR A 459 -14.05 23.86 32.33
N LEU A 460 -14.65 23.05 31.45
CA LEU A 460 -15.58 23.54 30.44
C LEU A 460 -16.95 23.91 31.05
N ALA A 461 -17.60 24.91 30.48
CA ALA A 461 -18.95 25.33 30.86
C ALA A 461 -20.04 24.32 30.43
N VAL A 462 -19.71 23.41 29.51
CA VAL A 462 -20.60 22.37 28.99
C VAL A 462 -19.88 21.02 29.10
N GLN A 463 -20.63 19.99 29.51
CA GLN A 463 -20.10 18.64 29.60
C GLN A 463 -19.80 18.07 28.21
N ALA A 464 -18.59 17.55 28.02
CA ALA A 464 -18.22 16.81 26.82
C ALA A 464 -18.98 15.47 26.74
N GLY A 465 -19.37 15.06 25.53
CA GLY A 465 -19.95 13.74 25.29
C GLY A 465 -18.92 12.61 25.45
N TYR A 466 -17.64 12.91 25.18
CA TYR A 466 -16.55 11.98 25.44
C TYR A 466 -15.24 12.68 25.77
N VAL A 467 -14.38 12.02 26.53
CA VAL A 467 -13.03 12.50 26.85
C VAL A 467 -12.02 11.40 26.55
N ILE A 468 -11.17 11.62 25.53
CA ILE A 468 -10.02 10.77 25.28
C ILE A 468 -8.97 11.13 26.31
N GLN A 469 -8.65 10.16 27.16
CA GLN A 469 -7.69 10.35 28.25
C GLN A 469 -6.27 10.48 27.71
N GLY A 470 -5.51 11.44 28.23
CA GLY A 470 -4.11 11.59 27.87
C GLY A 470 -3.56 12.98 28.18
N THR A 471 -2.26 13.12 27.96
CA THR A 471 -1.51 14.34 28.22
C THR A 471 -1.01 14.91 26.90
N SER A 472 -1.24 16.19 26.68
CA SER A 472 -0.61 16.92 25.57
C SER A 472 0.82 17.28 25.98
N GLU A 473 1.78 17.13 25.07
CA GLU A 473 3.21 17.36 25.35
C GLU A 473 3.54 18.81 25.74
N GLY A 474 2.64 19.74 25.47
CA GLY A 474 2.89 21.17 25.61
C GLY A 474 3.64 21.72 24.39
N GLY A 475 3.43 22.99 24.07
CA GLY A 475 4.09 23.59 22.92
C GLY A 475 3.61 25.00 22.61
N LEU A 476 4.33 25.68 21.73
CA LEU A 476 3.85 26.94 21.14
C LEU A 476 2.60 26.67 20.31
N ALA A 477 1.68 27.62 20.28
CA ALA A 477 0.52 27.54 19.41
C ALA A 477 0.94 27.43 17.93
N SER A 478 0.03 26.96 17.07
CA SER A 478 0.30 26.90 15.64
C SER A 478 0.62 28.28 15.06
N THR A 479 1.55 28.32 14.10
CA THR A 479 1.73 29.50 13.24
C THR A 479 0.50 29.62 12.35
N VAL A 480 -0.06 30.82 12.22
CA VAL A 480 -1.25 31.08 11.40
C VAL A 480 -0.85 31.97 10.24
N VAL A 481 -1.11 31.50 9.02
CA VAL A 481 -0.67 32.14 7.78
C VAL A 481 -1.88 32.34 6.88
N ASP A 482 -2.10 33.57 6.44
CA ASP A 482 -3.10 33.92 5.45
C ASP A 482 -2.51 33.79 4.05
N VAL A 483 -3.14 32.97 3.21
CA VAL A 483 -2.74 32.71 1.82
C VAL A 483 -3.79 33.22 0.82
N THR A 484 -4.68 34.12 1.25
CA THR A 484 -5.76 34.64 0.38
C THR A 484 -5.31 35.75 -0.56
N GLY A 485 -4.15 36.36 -0.31
CA GLY A 485 -3.54 37.40 -1.15
C GLY A 485 -2.40 36.87 -2.02
N ASP A 486 -1.75 37.75 -2.78
CA ASP A 486 -0.66 37.41 -3.71
C ASP A 486 0.60 36.84 -3.02
N SER A 487 0.72 36.99 -1.70
CA SER A 487 1.84 36.48 -0.92
C SER A 487 1.38 36.06 0.48
N PRO A 488 1.95 34.98 1.06
CA PRO A 488 1.58 34.52 2.39
C PRO A 488 1.87 35.58 3.48
N VAL A 489 0.92 35.81 4.38
CA VAL A 489 1.06 36.76 5.51
C VAL A 489 0.92 36.02 6.83
N VAL A 490 1.94 36.09 7.69
CA VAL A 490 1.88 35.52 9.04
C VAL A 490 0.96 36.37 9.92
N LEU A 491 -0.24 35.87 10.22
CA LEU A 491 -1.20 36.51 11.12
C LEU A 491 -0.84 36.28 12.60
N ARG A 492 -0.23 35.13 12.90
CA ARG A 492 0.26 34.80 14.24
C ARG A 492 1.51 33.94 14.15
N GLN A 493 2.60 34.40 14.73
CA GLN A 493 3.81 33.58 14.89
C GLN A 493 3.58 32.51 15.96
N GLY A 494 3.91 31.27 15.63
CA GLY A 494 3.80 30.11 16.50
C GLY A 494 5.04 29.21 16.40
N ALA A 495 4.84 27.90 16.50
CA ALA A 495 5.91 26.89 16.50
C ALA A 495 6.69 26.79 15.17
N VAL A 496 6.08 27.19 14.04
CA VAL A 496 6.71 27.13 12.71
C VAL A 496 7.22 28.53 12.32
N THR A 497 8.52 28.65 12.05
CA THR A 497 9.11 29.90 11.55
C THR A 497 9.22 29.84 10.04
N LEU A 498 8.37 30.61 9.35
CA LEU A 498 8.50 30.78 7.90
C LEU A 498 9.62 31.77 7.62
N ARG A 499 10.61 31.37 6.83
CA ARG A 499 11.63 32.31 6.32
C ARG A 499 10.97 33.09 5.19
N GLY A 500 10.96 34.42 5.29
CA GLY A 500 10.44 35.27 4.21
C GLY A 500 11.23 35.00 2.93
N HIS A 501 10.52 34.64 1.85
CA HIS A 501 11.06 34.59 0.50
C HIS A 501 11.14 35.99 -0.10
#